data_AF-A0A925BDK6-F1
#
_entry.id   AF-A0A925BDK6-F1
#
_cell.length_a   1.000
_cell.length_b   1.000
_cell.length_c   1.000
_cell.angle_alpha   90.00
_cell.angle_beta   90.00
_cell.angle_gamma   90.00
#
_symmetry.space_group_name_H-M   'P 1'
#
loop_
_entity.id
_entity.type
_entity.pdbx_description
1 polymer ?
#
loop_
_entity_poly.entity_id
_entity_poly.type
_entity_poly.pdbx_seq_one_letter_code
_entity_poly.pdbx_strand_id
1 'polypeptide(L)'
;MTTFSRRQMLLSSTIYAGGVVALICAGCRPLAAQSNSASTRYSPVTRIRFFPAPGQAAGMKGGRFTGSITSATNDFEELARIEKDVIEGQWNEVAVTGKPLYSFLKYEAEPNTGAAVAEIEFHSSDRKMTGTAFSTVPGDGKTPDAAFDGKTETTFAAKEVNQQYVGIDLGTAAQVAPVTLSERGGVRPAPFRLTLSTPTPGATIRYSWNGDAPREDSGTVYSGSVEIKESGILIAQAFAPGLTRSVPVVTAYRIGTPGKAAKTVTTFHIGNSLTDTVVPWMEPIAASAGEQLEFHRFTIPGAPTDWLWNHPGSGFGDNRVEQAFLIHAPITHIFTQPFAGHGRDIANEADYSRRFYDEARKYSPDIQAWLYVQWPDKSLSDSWSKGDGAIKGLAGVAPARKWEGAIPNFLRYAEAVQARIQKEGYAGKSVRIVPAGVALATLKTEIEAGKVPGMNDFFKECFSDDLHLSPKGAYLVSLVHYSCIYGKSPVDTVSALQSGLTPEQTRIFGRIAWDTVRDYPFAGVKDSAKNAGANAKVKR
;
A
#
# COMPACT_ATOMS: atom_id res chain seq x y z
N MET A 1 60.31 16.62 -7.73
CA MET A 1 60.20 15.40 -6.90
C MET A 1 58.98 14.62 -7.37
N THR A 2 59.22 13.36 -7.69
CA THR A 2 58.46 12.42 -8.51
C THR A 2 57.17 11.88 -7.89
N THR A 3 56.07 12.01 -8.65
CA THR A 3 55.01 11.05 -9.01
C THR A 3 54.68 9.81 -8.14
N PHE A 4 53.38 9.68 -7.85
CA PHE A 4 52.47 8.51 -7.86
C PHE A 4 53.04 7.08 -7.98
N SER A 5 52.44 6.15 -7.23
CA SER A 5 52.36 4.73 -7.61
C SER A 5 51.02 4.09 -7.21
N ARG A 6 50.32 3.58 -8.23
CA ARG A 6 49.18 2.64 -8.17
C ARG A 6 49.68 1.25 -7.75
N ARG A 7 48.87 0.49 -7.01
CA ARG A 7 48.91 -0.98 -7.03
C ARG A 7 47.55 -1.55 -7.45
N GLN A 8 47.53 -2.08 -8.67
CA GLN A 8 46.60 -3.11 -9.12
C GLN A 8 46.95 -4.42 -8.41
N MET A 9 45.95 -5.19 -7.99
CA MET A 9 46.11 -6.60 -7.65
C MET A 9 45.19 -7.41 -8.58
N LEU A 10 45.81 -8.06 -9.56
CA LEU A 10 45.21 -9.03 -10.46
C LEU A 10 45.18 -10.39 -9.77
N LEU A 11 44.05 -11.08 -9.89
CA LEU A 11 43.89 -12.50 -9.59
C LEU A 11 44.82 -13.34 -10.50
N SER A 12 45.44 -14.36 -9.92
CA SER A 12 45.97 -15.51 -10.66
C SER A 12 45.52 -16.79 -9.98
N SER A 13 44.86 -17.62 -10.77
CA SER A 13 44.41 -18.98 -10.51
C SER A 13 45.52 -19.98 -10.83
N THR A 14 45.80 -20.95 -9.96
CA THR A 14 46.30 -22.27 -10.41
C THR A 14 45.99 -23.38 -9.40
N ILE A 15 45.60 -24.51 -9.99
CA ILE A 15 45.24 -25.84 -9.51
C ILE A 15 46.41 -26.54 -8.79
N TYR A 16 46.13 -27.39 -7.78
CA TYR A 16 46.98 -28.53 -7.46
C TYR A 16 46.16 -29.78 -7.12
N ALA A 17 46.53 -30.88 -7.76
CA ALA A 17 45.98 -32.21 -7.64
C ALA A 17 46.77 -33.05 -6.63
N GLY A 18 46.06 -33.97 -5.95
CA GLY A 18 46.51 -35.33 -5.61
C GLY A 18 47.67 -35.52 -4.61
N GLY A 19 47.36 -36.15 -3.46
CA GLY A 19 48.38 -36.76 -2.62
C GLY A 19 47.87 -37.19 -1.24
N VAL A 20 47.37 -38.43 -1.15
CA VAL A 20 47.00 -39.09 0.11
C VAL A 20 48.27 -39.54 0.84
N VAL A 21 48.45 -39.10 2.09
CA VAL A 21 49.30 -39.79 3.07
C VAL A 21 48.48 -39.94 4.35
N ALA A 22 48.14 -41.19 4.66
CA ALA A 22 47.49 -41.58 5.91
C ALA A 22 48.54 -41.67 7.03
N LEU A 23 48.39 -40.87 8.07
CA LEU A 23 49.03 -41.10 9.37
C LEU A 23 47.92 -41.47 10.36
N ILE A 24 47.92 -42.72 10.80
CA ILE A 24 47.00 -43.28 11.79
C ILE A 24 47.48 -42.82 13.17
N CYS A 25 46.73 -41.94 13.81
CA CYS A 25 46.76 -41.79 15.28
C CYS A 25 45.45 -42.33 15.83
N ALA A 26 45.53 -43.48 16.49
CA ALA A 26 44.46 -44.06 17.26
C ALA A 26 44.18 -43.20 18.50
N GLY A 27 42.92 -42.82 18.75
CA GLY A 27 42.53 -42.28 20.05
C GLY A 27 41.47 -41.18 20.13
N CYS A 28 40.60 -40.99 19.13
CA CYS A 28 39.39 -40.17 19.32
C CYS A 28 38.18 -40.83 18.64
N ARG A 29 37.19 -41.23 19.43
CA ARG A 29 35.85 -41.56 18.92
C ARG A 29 35.32 -40.33 18.18
N PRO A 30 34.84 -40.44 16.92
CA PRO A 30 34.12 -39.33 16.34
C PRO A 30 32.80 -39.17 17.11
N LEU A 31 32.59 -37.99 17.71
CA LEU A 31 31.23 -37.54 17.99
C LEU A 31 30.49 -37.62 16.65
N ALA A 32 29.40 -38.38 16.61
CA ALA A 32 28.44 -38.24 15.55
C ALA A 32 28.00 -36.76 15.55
N ALA A 33 28.40 -36.02 14.52
CA ALA A 33 27.85 -34.71 14.25
C ALA A 33 26.36 -34.93 13.97
N GLN A 34 25.52 -34.79 15.00
CA GLN A 34 24.11 -34.51 14.78
C GLN A 34 24.05 -33.22 13.98
N SER A 35 23.73 -33.31 12.70
CA SER A 35 23.37 -32.17 11.88
C SER A 35 22.01 -31.64 12.34
N ASN A 36 21.96 -31.03 13.52
CA ASN A 36 20.85 -30.18 13.93
C ASN A 36 21.15 -28.76 13.45
N SER A 37 21.10 -28.54 12.14
CA SER A 37 20.85 -27.19 11.65
C SER A 37 19.37 -26.93 11.90
N ALA A 38 19.03 -26.34 13.05
CA ALA A 38 17.73 -25.74 13.23
C ALA A 38 17.49 -24.81 12.03
N SER A 39 16.47 -25.12 11.23
CA SER A 39 16.10 -24.28 10.08
C SER A 39 15.98 -22.84 10.56
N THR A 40 16.77 -21.92 10.01
CA THR A 40 16.62 -20.48 10.26
C THR A 40 15.28 -19.97 9.73
N ARG A 41 14.60 -20.73 8.88
CA ARG A 41 13.34 -20.39 8.21
C ARG A 41 12.11 -20.80 9.01
N TYR A 42 11.08 -19.95 8.99
CA TYR A 42 9.81 -20.20 9.65
C TYR A 42 8.88 -21.03 8.76
N SER A 43 7.97 -21.77 9.38
CA SER A 43 6.76 -22.29 8.74
C SER A 43 5.57 -21.37 9.07
N PRO A 44 4.40 -21.54 8.43
CA PRO A 44 3.21 -20.76 8.79
C PRO A 44 2.91 -20.82 10.29
N VAL A 45 2.30 -19.75 10.82
CA VAL A 45 1.88 -19.70 12.23
C VAL A 45 0.94 -20.86 12.50
N THR A 46 1.25 -21.66 13.52
CA THR A 46 0.41 -22.79 13.97
C THR A 46 -0.26 -22.50 15.30
N ARG A 47 0.30 -21.58 16.09
CA ARG A 47 -0.16 -21.28 17.44
C ARG A 47 0.17 -19.84 17.80
N ILE A 48 -0.76 -19.19 18.47
CA ILE A 48 -0.59 -17.83 18.99
C ILE A 48 -0.91 -17.88 20.47
N ARG A 49 0.02 -17.43 21.31
CA ARG A 49 -0.25 -17.21 22.73
C ARG A 49 -0.11 -15.75 23.09
N PHE A 50 -0.92 -15.30 24.01
CA PHE A 50 -0.96 -13.89 24.41
C PHE A 50 -1.29 -13.76 25.90
N PHE A 51 -0.82 -12.67 26.49
CA PHE A 51 -1.05 -12.33 27.88
C PHE A 51 -1.76 -10.97 27.94
N PRO A 52 -2.96 -10.89 28.53
CA PRO A 52 -3.70 -9.63 28.58
C PRO A 52 -2.97 -8.59 29.42
N ALA A 53 -3.02 -7.33 29.02
CA ALA A 53 -2.62 -6.24 29.91
C ALA A 53 -3.52 -6.24 31.16
N PRO A 54 -3.04 -5.84 32.34
CA PRO A 54 -3.84 -5.89 33.57
C PRO A 54 -5.21 -5.20 33.43
N GLY A 55 -6.27 -5.97 33.67
CA GLY A 55 -7.67 -5.53 33.59
C GLY A 55 -8.22 -5.43 32.16
N GLN A 56 -7.49 -5.89 31.15
CA GLN A 56 -7.88 -5.79 29.74
C GLN A 56 -8.39 -7.11 29.14
N ALA A 57 -8.40 -8.22 29.90
CA ALA A 57 -8.75 -9.53 29.35
C ALA A 57 -10.14 -9.54 28.67
N ALA A 58 -11.17 -9.01 29.33
CA ALA A 58 -12.52 -8.97 28.76
C ALA A 58 -12.58 -8.19 27.43
N GLY A 59 -11.80 -7.12 27.30
CA GLY A 59 -11.76 -6.27 26.10
C GLY A 59 -11.03 -6.91 24.91
N MET A 60 -10.26 -7.97 25.14
CA MET A 60 -9.57 -8.69 24.06
C MET A 60 -10.47 -9.72 23.34
N LYS A 61 -11.59 -10.11 23.94
CA LYS A 61 -12.55 -11.03 23.30
C LYS A 61 -13.11 -10.40 22.03
N GLY A 62 -13.18 -11.19 20.96
CA GLY A 62 -13.58 -10.74 19.63
C GLY A 62 -12.42 -10.24 18.77
N GLY A 63 -11.32 -9.80 19.39
CA GLY A 63 -10.12 -9.34 18.70
C GLY A 63 -9.52 -10.39 17.77
N ARG A 64 -8.78 -9.94 16.76
CA ARG A 64 -8.29 -10.78 15.65
C ARG A 64 -6.78 -10.80 15.61
N PHE A 65 -6.23 -11.95 15.26
CA PHE A 65 -4.86 -12.04 14.78
C PHE A 65 -4.88 -12.10 13.27
N THR A 66 -4.11 -11.24 12.62
CA THR A 66 -4.10 -11.10 11.16
C THR A 66 -2.69 -11.08 10.61
N GLY A 67 -2.53 -11.44 9.33
CA GLY A 67 -1.24 -11.45 8.65
C GLY A 67 -1.28 -10.81 7.26
N SER A 68 -0.20 -10.15 6.86
CA SER A 68 -0.03 -9.54 5.52
C SER A 68 1.35 -9.87 4.93
N ILE A 69 1.40 -9.91 3.60
CA ILE A 69 2.67 -10.03 2.85
C ILE A 69 3.12 -8.69 2.25
N THR A 70 2.28 -7.65 2.31
CA THR A 70 2.48 -6.40 1.55
C THR A 70 2.92 -5.24 2.45
N SER A 71 2.32 -5.09 3.64
CA SER A 71 2.68 -4.03 4.58
C SER A 71 2.22 -4.32 6.01
N ALA A 72 2.68 -3.47 6.95
CA ALA A 72 2.21 -3.45 8.33
C ALA A 72 0.78 -2.88 8.50
N THR A 73 0.13 -2.45 7.42
CA THR A 73 -1.18 -1.77 7.46
C THR A 73 -2.30 -2.36 6.62
N ASN A 74 -2.01 -2.82 5.41
CA ASN A 74 -3.01 -3.20 4.42
C ASN A 74 -2.92 -4.69 4.10
N ASP A 75 -3.93 -5.19 3.39
CA ASP A 75 -4.02 -6.56 2.87
C ASP A 75 -3.86 -7.63 3.95
N PHE A 76 -4.40 -7.36 5.14
CA PHE A 76 -4.39 -8.31 6.24
C PHE A 76 -5.48 -9.36 6.07
N GLU A 77 -5.07 -10.62 6.16
CA GLU A 77 -5.95 -11.78 6.20
C GLU A 77 -6.06 -12.30 7.64
N GLU A 78 -7.27 -12.69 8.04
CA GLU A 78 -7.49 -13.25 9.39
C GLU A 78 -6.76 -14.58 9.55
N LEU A 79 -5.91 -14.68 10.58
CA LEU A 79 -5.25 -15.92 11.01
C LEU A 79 -6.13 -16.67 12.00
N ALA A 80 -6.66 -15.93 12.97
CA ALA A 80 -7.42 -16.44 14.10
C ALA A 80 -8.24 -15.32 14.75
N ARG A 81 -9.31 -15.68 15.44
CA ARG A 81 -10.12 -14.79 16.26
C ARG A 81 -10.16 -15.28 17.70
N ILE A 82 -10.16 -14.34 18.65
CA ILE A 82 -10.30 -14.63 20.08
C ILE A 82 -11.79 -14.85 20.39
N GLU A 83 -12.27 -16.06 20.17
CA GLU A 83 -13.68 -16.40 20.41
C GLU A 83 -13.98 -16.70 21.89
N LYS A 84 -13.02 -17.29 22.59
CA LYS A 84 -13.15 -17.68 24.00
C LYS A 84 -12.91 -16.48 24.91
N ASP A 85 -13.49 -16.53 26.10
CA ASP A 85 -13.18 -15.56 27.15
C ASP A 85 -11.68 -15.64 27.47
N VAL A 86 -11.03 -14.46 27.48
CA VAL A 86 -9.63 -14.33 27.85
C VAL A 86 -9.55 -14.34 29.37
N ILE A 87 -8.64 -15.15 29.90
CA ILE A 87 -8.48 -15.28 31.34
C ILE A 87 -7.38 -14.33 31.80
N GLU A 88 -7.74 -13.45 32.73
CA GLU A 88 -6.87 -12.42 33.31
C GLU A 88 -5.66 -13.03 34.04
N GLY A 89 -4.50 -12.38 33.92
CA GLY A 89 -3.29 -12.77 34.67
C GLY A 89 -2.64 -14.10 34.23
N GLN A 90 -3.02 -14.68 33.10
CA GLN A 90 -2.37 -15.87 32.56
C GLN A 90 -2.23 -15.86 31.04
N TRP A 91 -1.42 -16.79 30.53
CA TRP A 91 -1.29 -17.02 29.10
C TRP A 91 -2.55 -17.64 28.53
N ASN A 92 -3.04 -17.04 27.45
CA ASN A 92 -4.15 -17.51 26.64
C ASN A 92 -3.61 -17.96 25.28
N GLU A 93 -4.34 -18.83 24.59
CA GLU A 93 -3.86 -19.43 23.35
C GLU A 93 -4.97 -19.61 22.31
N VAL A 94 -4.61 -19.39 21.04
CA VAL A 94 -5.43 -19.70 19.86
C VAL A 94 -4.59 -20.51 18.86
N ALA A 95 -5.18 -21.58 18.33
CA ALA A 95 -4.59 -22.38 17.27
C ALA A 95 -4.84 -21.75 15.89
N VAL A 96 -3.88 -21.89 14.98
CA VAL A 96 -3.98 -21.41 13.60
C VAL A 96 -3.84 -22.59 12.65
N THR A 97 -4.76 -22.73 11.69
CA THR A 97 -4.78 -23.85 10.74
C THR A 97 -5.02 -23.36 9.32
N GLY A 98 -4.34 -23.99 8.34
CA GLY A 98 -4.58 -23.74 6.92
C GLY A 98 -4.22 -22.34 6.41
N LYS A 99 -3.38 -21.59 7.14
CA LYS A 99 -2.94 -20.25 6.73
C LYS A 99 -1.54 -20.30 6.10
N PRO A 100 -1.24 -19.44 5.12
CA PRO A 100 0.11 -19.31 4.60
C PRO A 100 1.01 -18.58 5.59
N LEU A 101 2.32 -18.55 5.30
CA LEU A 101 3.28 -17.72 6.01
C LEU A 101 3.12 -16.24 5.58
N TYR A 102 3.23 -15.33 6.53
CA TYR A 102 3.10 -13.87 6.35
C TYR A 102 4.33 -13.14 6.88
N SER A 103 4.62 -11.96 6.34
CA SER A 103 5.74 -11.10 6.76
C SER A 103 5.37 -10.18 7.91
N PHE A 104 4.11 -9.75 7.94
CA PHE A 104 3.57 -8.90 9.00
C PHE A 104 2.52 -9.72 9.75
N LEU A 105 2.61 -9.73 11.07
CA LEU A 105 1.69 -10.44 11.95
C LEU A 105 1.22 -9.46 13.02
N LYS A 106 -0.09 -9.31 13.24
CA LYS A 106 -0.60 -8.37 14.24
C LYS A 106 -1.82 -8.88 14.99
N TYR A 107 -2.03 -8.32 16.17
CA TYR A 107 -3.28 -8.34 16.90
C TYR A 107 -4.05 -7.04 16.61
N GLU A 108 -5.34 -7.18 16.28
CA GLU A 108 -6.28 -6.09 16.06
C GLU A 108 -7.39 -6.18 17.10
N ALA A 109 -7.59 -5.09 17.85
CA ALA A 109 -8.71 -4.96 18.76
C ALA A 109 -10.03 -4.79 17.99
N GLU A 110 -11.14 -5.19 18.60
CA GLU A 110 -12.47 -4.93 18.02
C GLU A 110 -12.73 -3.41 17.89
N PRO A 111 -13.59 -3.00 16.94
CA PRO A 111 -14.01 -1.60 16.86
C PRO A 111 -14.56 -1.11 18.20
N ASN A 112 -14.21 0.12 18.58
CA ASN A 112 -14.55 0.75 19.86
C ASN A 112 -13.89 0.14 21.10
N THR A 113 -12.87 -0.70 20.94
CA THR A 113 -11.96 -1.12 22.02
C THR A 113 -10.52 -0.68 21.78
N GLY A 114 -9.82 -0.32 22.85
CA GLY A 114 -8.38 -0.03 22.80
C GLY A 114 -7.57 -1.30 22.66
N ALA A 115 -6.55 -1.31 21.80
CA ALA A 115 -5.58 -2.40 21.78
C ALA A 115 -4.63 -2.26 22.97
N ALA A 116 -4.80 -3.12 23.97
CA ALA A 116 -3.91 -3.19 25.13
C ALA A 116 -3.57 -4.65 25.45
N VAL A 117 -2.28 -4.96 25.51
CA VAL A 117 -1.77 -6.33 25.68
C VAL A 117 -0.42 -6.29 26.40
N ALA A 118 -0.14 -7.29 27.23
CA ALA A 118 1.16 -7.41 27.88
C ALA A 118 2.15 -8.11 26.97
N GLU A 119 1.79 -9.25 26.38
CA GLU A 119 2.71 -10.00 25.51
C GLU A 119 1.94 -10.80 24.47
N ILE A 120 2.53 -10.95 23.27
CA ILE A 120 2.04 -11.80 22.19
C ILE A 120 3.22 -12.63 21.66
N GLU A 121 2.98 -13.93 21.44
CA GLU A 121 3.91 -14.80 20.73
C GLU A 121 3.21 -15.49 19.56
N PHE A 122 3.71 -15.23 18.37
CA PHE A 122 3.40 -16.03 17.18
C PHE A 122 4.37 -17.21 17.12
N HIS A 123 3.86 -18.42 16.97
CA HIS A 123 4.66 -19.64 16.92
C HIS A 123 4.52 -20.34 15.57
N SER A 124 5.68 -20.66 14.98
CA SER A 124 5.85 -21.56 13.85
C SER A 124 6.21 -22.93 14.41
N SER A 125 5.23 -23.83 14.53
CA SER A 125 5.37 -25.06 15.33
C SER A 125 5.78 -24.71 16.77
N ASP A 126 6.93 -25.17 17.25
CA ASP A 126 7.42 -24.88 18.60
C ASP A 126 8.34 -23.65 18.67
N ARG A 127 8.58 -22.97 17.55
CA ARG A 127 9.51 -21.85 17.46
C ARG A 127 8.78 -20.50 17.53
N LYS A 128 9.11 -19.67 18.53
CA LYS A 128 8.69 -18.27 18.61
C LYS A 128 9.22 -17.48 17.41
N MET A 129 8.33 -16.74 16.76
CA MET A 129 8.65 -15.83 15.68
C MET A 129 9.05 -14.47 16.26
N THR A 130 10.06 -13.83 15.69
CA THR A 130 10.62 -12.56 16.16
C THR A 130 10.73 -11.59 15.00
N GLY A 131 10.49 -10.31 15.28
CA GLY A 131 10.52 -9.24 14.28
C GLY A 131 10.59 -7.86 14.92
N THR A 132 10.56 -6.81 14.11
CA THR A 132 10.48 -5.43 14.57
C THR A 132 9.03 -5.09 14.91
N ALA A 133 8.80 -4.60 16.13
CA ALA A 133 7.46 -4.27 16.58
C ALA A 133 6.90 -3.03 15.87
N PHE A 134 5.60 -3.03 15.58
CA PHE A 134 4.86 -1.90 15.01
C PHE A 134 3.46 -1.82 15.63
N SER A 135 2.83 -0.65 15.58
CA SER A 135 1.47 -0.45 16.09
C SER A 135 0.79 0.76 15.44
N THR A 136 -0.48 0.98 15.79
CA THR A 136 -1.08 2.33 15.76
C THR A 136 -0.39 3.26 16.77
N VAL A 137 -0.87 4.50 16.90
CA VAL A 137 -0.29 5.50 17.82
C VAL A 137 -0.30 4.96 19.26
N PRO A 138 0.87 4.71 19.88
CA PRO A 138 0.94 4.21 21.25
C PRO A 138 0.58 5.31 22.26
N GLY A 139 0.08 4.90 23.42
CA GLY A 139 -0.01 5.76 24.60
C GLY A 139 1.38 6.11 25.15
N ASP A 140 1.43 7.11 26.03
CA ASP A 140 2.69 7.60 26.61
C ASP A 140 3.40 6.48 27.39
N GLY A 141 4.62 6.13 26.97
CA GLY A 141 5.42 5.04 27.56
C GLY A 141 4.94 3.62 27.23
N LYS A 142 4.00 3.47 26.29
CA LYS A 142 3.38 2.18 25.92
C LYS A 142 3.84 1.72 24.54
N THR A 143 5.16 1.55 24.39
CA THR A 143 5.78 1.22 23.09
C THR A 143 5.31 -0.14 22.55
N PRO A 144 5.29 -0.34 21.22
CA PRO A 144 4.92 -1.62 20.63
C PRO A 144 5.86 -2.76 21.04
N ASP A 145 7.14 -2.48 21.30
CA ASP A 145 8.11 -3.47 21.77
C ASP A 145 7.68 -4.16 23.07
N ALA A 146 6.93 -3.45 23.92
CA ALA A 146 6.44 -3.99 25.18
C ALA A 146 5.47 -5.16 25.00
N ALA A 147 4.88 -5.35 23.82
CA ALA A 147 4.03 -6.50 23.53
C ALA A 147 4.80 -7.75 23.05
N PHE A 148 6.12 -7.64 22.86
CA PHE A 148 6.96 -8.68 22.26
C PHE A 148 8.32 -8.85 22.95
N ASP A 149 8.51 -8.28 24.13
CA ASP A 149 9.78 -8.27 24.86
C ASP A 149 9.97 -9.51 25.77
N GLY A 150 8.97 -10.39 25.83
CA GLY A 150 8.98 -11.60 26.63
C GLY A 150 8.60 -11.39 28.08
N LYS A 151 8.09 -10.21 28.46
CA LYS A 151 7.75 -9.83 29.83
C LYS A 151 6.26 -9.60 29.95
N THR A 152 5.67 -10.15 31.02
CA THR A 152 4.22 -10.00 31.28
C THR A 152 3.90 -8.76 32.12
N GLU A 153 4.92 -8.08 32.62
CA GLU A 153 4.84 -6.87 33.43
C GLU A 153 4.87 -5.56 32.63
N THR A 154 5.39 -5.59 31.40
CA THR A 154 5.36 -4.48 30.45
C THR A 154 4.09 -4.58 29.60
N THR A 155 3.62 -3.45 29.06
CA THR A 155 2.36 -3.42 28.30
C THR A 155 2.43 -2.44 27.15
N PHE A 156 1.95 -2.88 25.99
CA PHE A 156 1.47 -2.00 24.96
C PHE A 156 0.03 -1.56 25.28
N ALA A 157 -0.28 -0.31 24.97
CA ALA A 157 -1.63 0.22 24.96
C ALA A 157 -1.70 1.34 23.91
N ALA A 158 -2.65 1.22 23.00
CA ALA A 158 -2.93 2.25 22.02
C ALA A 158 -3.51 3.52 22.66
N LYS A 159 -3.25 4.67 22.04
CA LYS A 159 -3.75 5.97 22.51
C LYS A 159 -5.25 6.15 22.27
N GLU A 160 -5.76 5.59 21.19
CA GLU A 160 -7.15 5.69 20.74
C GLU A 160 -7.88 4.36 20.93
N VAL A 161 -9.19 4.29 20.62
CA VAL A 161 -10.05 3.12 20.89
C VAL A 161 -10.70 2.48 19.67
N ASN A 162 -10.38 2.91 18.44
CA ASN A 162 -11.00 2.37 17.22
C ASN A 162 -9.96 1.81 16.27
N GLN A 163 -10.07 0.54 15.89
CA GLN A 163 -9.19 -0.13 14.90
C GLN A 163 -7.71 -0.12 15.30
N GLN A 164 -7.45 -0.28 16.60
CA GLN A 164 -6.10 -0.26 17.13
C GLN A 164 -5.42 -1.62 16.99
N TYR A 165 -4.11 -1.61 16.76
CA TYR A 165 -3.36 -2.85 16.57
C TYR A 165 -1.91 -2.74 17.03
N VAL A 166 -1.30 -3.89 17.26
CA VAL A 166 0.12 -4.08 17.55
C VAL A 166 0.61 -5.38 16.92
N GLY A 167 1.81 -5.38 16.34
CA GLY A 167 2.30 -6.47 15.53
C GLY A 167 3.82 -6.50 15.38
N ILE A 168 4.31 -7.50 14.65
CA ILE A 168 5.72 -7.66 14.28
C ILE A 168 5.88 -7.74 12.76
N ASP A 169 6.89 -7.04 12.25
CA ASP A 169 7.46 -7.22 10.93
C ASP A 169 8.64 -8.20 11.04
N LEU A 170 8.52 -9.37 10.41
CA LEU A 170 9.57 -10.39 10.41
C LEU A 170 10.82 -9.97 9.60
N GLY A 171 10.74 -8.85 8.89
CA GLY A 171 11.80 -8.27 8.10
C GLY A 171 11.95 -8.88 6.71
N THR A 172 12.66 -8.16 5.85
CA THR A 172 12.83 -8.54 4.43
C THR A 172 13.56 -9.86 4.23
N ALA A 173 14.40 -10.29 5.19
CA ALA A 173 15.07 -11.59 5.15
C ALA A 173 14.10 -12.79 5.31
N ALA A 174 12.91 -12.56 5.85
CA ALA A 174 11.87 -13.57 6.01
C ALA A 174 10.95 -13.67 4.77
N GLN A 175 11.13 -12.82 3.76
CA GLN A 175 10.30 -12.78 2.55
C GLN A 175 11.13 -13.00 1.28
N VAL A 176 10.53 -13.68 0.31
CA VAL A 176 11.10 -13.79 -1.04
C VAL A 176 11.08 -12.42 -1.70
N ALA A 177 12.21 -12.01 -2.29
CA ALA A 177 12.29 -10.76 -3.00
C ALA A 177 11.36 -10.76 -4.23
N PRO A 178 10.70 -9.63 -4.54
CA PRO A 178 9.85 -9.51 -5.71
C PRO A 178 10.51 -9.95 -7.02
N VAL A 179 9.69 -10.48 -7.93
CA VAL A 179 10.14 -10.87 -9.27
C VAL A 179 10.57 -9.63 -10.05
N THR A 180 11.73 -9.66 -10.68
CA THR A 180 12.17 -8.65 -11.64
C THR A 180 11.90 -9.11 -13.07
N LEU A 181 11.56 -8.16 -13.93
CA LEU A 181 11.19 -8.38 -15.33
C LEU A 181 12.28 -7.79 -16.22
N SER A 182 12.72 -8.49 -17.27
CA SER A 182 13.69 -7.93 -18.23
C SER A 182 13.15 -6.73 -19.01
N GLU A 183 11.83 -6.67 -19.14
CA GLU A 183 11.13 -5.64 -19.91
C GLU A 183 10.04 -5.02 -19.03
N ARG A 184 10.09 -3.70 -18.83
CA ARG A 184 9.01 -2.98 -18.12
C ARG A 184 7.69 -3.11 -18.89
N GLY A 185 6.57 -3.08 -18.18
CA GLY A 185 5.24 -3.03 -18.81
C GLY A 185 5.06 -1.88 -19.81
N GLY A 186 4.03 -1.98 -20.64
CA GLY A 186 3.64 -0.96 -21.62
C GLY A 186 3.53 -1.49 -23.04
N VAL A 187 3.55 -0.58 -24.00
CA VAL A 187 3.38 -0.92 -25.42
C VAL A 187 4.64 -1.58 -26.00
N ARG A 188 4.46 -2.62 -26.81
CA ARG A 188 5.52 -3.28 -27.58
C ARG A 188 5.07 -3.39 -29.04
N PRO A 189 5.90 -2.93 -30.00
CA PRO A 189 5.53 -2.88 -31.41
C PRO A 189 5.26 -4.25 -32.03
N ALA A 190 5.82 -5.31 -31.44
CA ALA A 190 5.69 -6.69 -31.88
C ALA A 190 5.77 -7.64 -30.66
N PRO A 191 5.34 -8.91 -30.81
CA PRO A 191 5.61 -9.96 -29.84
C PRO A 191 7.07 -10.03 -29.43
N PHE A 192 7.32 -10.37 -28.16
CA PHE A 192 8.67 -10.40 -27.60
C PHE A 192 8.81 -11.51 -26.55
N ARG A 193 10.05 -11.78 -26.14
CA ARG A 193 10.37 -12.74 -25.08
C ARG A 193 10.71 -11.99 -23.80
N LEU A 194 10.04 -12.34 -22.72
CA LEU A 194 10.24 -11.81 -21.39
C LEU A 194 10.99 -12.82 -20.53
N THR A 195 11.99 -12.36 -19.77
CA THR A 195 12.63 -13.18 -18.72
C THR A 195 12.25 -12.66 -17.34
N LEU A 196 11.93 -13.59 -16.46
CA LEU A 196 11.62 -13.35 -15.05
C LEU A 196 12.80 -13.78 -14.19
N SER A 197 13.13 -13.02 -13.15
CA SER A 197 14.14 -13.43 -12.18
C SER A 197 13.79 -12.95 -10.77
N THR A 198 14.44 -13.49 -9.76
CA THR A 198 14.36 -12.98 -8.39
C THR A 198 15.74 -13.15 -7.76
N PRO A 199 16.21 -12.20 -6.93
CA PRO A 199 17.50 -12.34 -6.28
C PRO A 199 17.47 -13.40 -5.17
N THR A 200 16.31 -13.93 -4.77
CA THR A 200 16.21 -14.98 -3.74
C THR A 200 16.67 -16.34 -4.28
N PRO A 201 17.78 -16.90 -3.78
CA PRO A 201 18.30 -18.17 -4.28
C PRO A 201 17.35 -19.34 -4.01
N GLY A 202 17.15 -20.19 -5.02
CA GLY A 202 16.29 -21.38 -4.92
C GLY A 202 14.79 -21.08 -4.91
N ALA A 203 14.38 -19.83 -5.16
CA ALA A 203 12.97 -19.49 -5.29
C ALA A 203 12.41 -19.99 -6.63
N THR A 204 11.18 -20.52 -6.58
CA THR A 204 10.37 -20.84 -7.75
C THR A 204 9.55 -19.63 -8.12
N ILE A 205 9.70 -19.13 -9.36
CA ILE A 205 8.84 -18.09 -9.90
C ILE A 205 7.63 -18.77 -10.56
N ARG A 206 6.44 -18.29 -10.23
CA ARG A 206 5.21 -18.62 -10.96
C ARG A 206 4.61 -17.37 -11.56
N TYR A 207 3.89 -17.51 -12.66
CA TYR A 207 3.20 -16.41 -13.31
C TYR A 207 1.83 -16.82 -13.84
N SER A 208 0.96 -15.83 -14.01
CA SER A 208 -0.32 -15.95 -14.69
C SER A 208 -0.45 -14.87 -15.76
N TRP A 209 -1.27 -15.15 -16.77
CA TRP A 209 -1.62 -14.20 -17.82
C TRP A 209 -3.14 -13.94 -17.76
N ASN A 210 -3.54 -12.69 -17.51
CA ASN A 210 -4.94 -12.28 -17.30
C ASN A 210 -5.68 -13.09 -16.21
N GLY A 211 -4.94 -13.63 -15.23
CA GLY A 211 -5.50 -14.45 -14.14
C GLY A 211 -5.31 -13.80 -12.78
N ASP A 212 -5.47 -14.61 -11.73
CA ASP A 212 -5.16 -14.20 -10.36
C ASP A 212 -3.66 -14.23 -10.07
N ALA A 213 -3.26 -13.62 -8.95
CA ALA A 213 -1.91 -13.80 -8.44
C ALA A 213 -1.60 -15.30 -8.22
N PRO A 214 -0.47 -15.81 -8.74
CA PRO A 214 -0.10 -17.21 -8.52
C PRO A 214 -0.04 -17.58 -7.04
N ARG A 215 -0.29 -18.84 -6.71
CA ARG A 215 -0.04 -19.43 -5.38
C ARG A 215 0.98 -20.55 -5.51
N GLU A 216 1.35 -21.17 -4.39
CA GLU A 216 2.30 -22.31 -4.42
C GLU A 216 1.81 -23.47 -5.30
N ASP A 217 0.49 -23.60 -5.44
CA ASP A 217 -0.22 -24.64 -6.17
C ASP A 217 -0.93 -24.14 -7.44
N SER A 218 -0.89 -22.84 -7.75
CA SER A 218 -1.60 -22.24 -8.89
C SER A 218 -0.70 -21.37 -9.77
N GLY A 219 -1.09 -21.20 -11.04
CA GLY A 219 -0.29 -20.47 -12.03
C GLY A 219 0.82 -21.32 -12.67
N THR A 220 1.46 -20.74 -13.67
CA THR A 220 2.47 -21.42 -14.51
C THR A 220 3.84 -21.29 -13.87
N VAL A 221 4.56 -22.40 -13.68
CA VAL A 221 5.96 -22.36 -13.23
C VAL A 221 6.83 -21.79 -14.33
N TYR A 222 7.62 -20.76 -14.01
CA TYR A 222 8.59 -20.19 -14.94
C TYR A 222 9.78 -21.13 -15.09
N SER A 223 9.93 -21.72 -16.29
CA SER A 223 11.01 -22.65 -16.65
C SER A 223 11.86 -22.19 -17.83
N GLY A 224 11.60 -20.99 -18.37
CA GLY A 224 12.27 -20.41 -19.52
C GLY A 224 11.56 -19.14 -19.99
N SER A 225 12.09 -18.46 -21.01
CA SER A 225 11.54 -17.18 -21.49
C SER A 225 10.02 -17.28 -21.79
N VAL A 226 9.24 -16.33 -21.31
CA VAL A 226 7.80 -16.22 -21.57
C VAL A 226 7.60 -15.46 -22.88
N GLU A 227 6.90 -16.06 -23.85
CA GLU A 227 6.59 -15.38 -25.10
C GLU A 227 5.29 -14.57 -24.95
N ILE A 228 5.37 -13.25 -25.10
CA ILE A 228 4.24 -12.34 -25.02
C ILE A 228 3.76 -12.04 -26.46
N LYS A 229 2.69 -12.71 -26.88
CA LYS A 229 2.15 -12.62 -28.26
C LYS A 229 1.01 -11.62 -28.42
N GLU A 230 0.30 -11.35 -27.34
CA GLU A 230 -0.90 -10.53 -27.33
C GLU A 230 -0.86 -9.57 -26.14
N SER A 231 -1.78 -8.60 -26.15
CA SER A 231 -1.91 -7.65 -25.04
C SER A 231 -2.56 -8.32 -23.84
N GLY A 232 -2.12 -7.98 -22.62
CA GLY A 232 -2.66 -8.56 -21.39
C GLY A 232 -1.82 -8.22 -20.17
N ILE A 233 -2.17 -8.84 -19.05
CA ILE A 233 -1.53 -8.63 -17.75
C ILE A 233 -0.75 -9.87 -17.37
N LEU A 234 0.51 -9.68 -17.06
CA LEU A 234 1.33 -10.65 -16.37
C LEU A 234 1.28 -10.37 -14.86
N ILE A 235 1.00 -11.40 -14.07
CA ILE A 235 1.24 -11.37 -12.63
C ILE A 235 2.28 -12.42 -12.32
N ALA A 236 3.40 -12.03 -11.70
CA ALA A 236 4.48 -12.93 -11.32
C ALA A 236 4.74 -12.85 -9.82
N GLN A 237 4.94 -14.02 -9.20
CA GLN A 237 5.22 -14.13 -7.78
C GLN A 237 6.24 -15.22 -7.54
N ALA A 238 7.13 -15.02 -6.56
CA ALA A 238 8.18 -15.96 -6.23
C ALA A 238 7.94 -16.62 -4.86
N PHE A 239 8.27 -17.90 -4.79
CA PHE A 239 8.02 -18.79 -3.66
C PHE A 239 9.29 -19.52 -3.28
N ALA A 240 9.60 -19.60 -1.99
CA ALA A 240 10.72 -20.38 -1.50
C ALA A 240 10.32 -21.04 -0.18
N PRO A 241 10.66 -22.32 0.04
CA PRO A 241 10.32 -23.01 1.28
C PRO A 241 10.80 -22.25 2.52
N GLY A 242 9.87 -22.05 3.46
CA GLY A 242 10.11 -21.39 4.74
C GLY A 242 10.32 -19.87 4.69
N LEU A 243 10.07 -19.23 3.54
CA LEU A 243 10.00 -17.78 3.40
C LEU A 243 8.57 -17.38 3.04
N THR A 244 8.13 -16.22 3.48
CA THR A 244 6.90 -15.60 2.98
C THR A 244 7.03 -15.39 1.48
N ARG A 245 5.98 -15.70 0.71
CA ARG A 245 5.95 -15.42 -0.74
C ARG A 245 6.22 -13.95 -1.04
N SER A 246 6.80 -13.65 -2.19
CA SER A 246 7.08 -12.26 -2.58
C SER A 246 5.79 -11.46 -2.70
N VAL A 247 5.85 -10.14 -2.61
CA VAL A 247 4.76 -9.30 -3.14
C VAL A 247 4.59 -9.65 -4.64
N PRO A 248 3.34 -9.80 -5.15
CA PRO A 248 3.14 -10.06 -6.57
C PRO A 248 3.58 -8.85 -7.39
N VAL A 249 4.30 -9.11 -8.48
CA VAL A 249 4.57 -8.11 -9.52
C VAL A 249 3.48 -8.20 -10.56
N VAL A 250 2.75 -7.10 -10.73
CA VAL A 250 1.68 -6.97 -11.72
C VAL A 250 2.16 -6.05 -12.82
N THR A 251 2.12 -6.49 -14.07
CA THR A 251 2.49 -5.65 -15.20
C THR A 251 1.57 -5.88 -16.39
N ALA A 252 1.28 -4.83 -17.14
CA ALA A 252 0.49 -4.91 -18.35
C ALA A 252 1.38 -4.74 -19.59
N TYR A 253 1.17 -5.55 -20.62
CA TYR A 253 1.78 -5.39 -21.93
C TYR A 253 0.70 -5.16 -22.98
N ARG A 254 0.99 -4.28 -23.94
CA ARG A 254 0.14 -4.04 -25.10
C ARG A 254 0.93 -4.30 -26.38
N ILE A 255 0.55 -5.31 -27.17
CA ILE A 255 1.17 -5.58 -28.46
C ILE A 255 0.53 -4.71 -29.54
N GLY A 256 1.36 -3.99 -30.30
CA GLY A 256 0.95 -3.11 -31.39
C GLY A 256 1.76 -1.81 -31.40
N THR A 257 1.49 -0.96 -32.38
CA THR A 257 2.23 0.30 -32.54
C THR A 257 1.94 1.25 -31.37
N PRO A 258 2.97 1.79 -30.70
CA PRO A 258 2.79 2.89 -29.76
C PRO A 258 2.08 4.06 -30.45
N GLY A 259 1.12 4.68 -29.76
CA GLY A 259 0.88 6.10 -30.01
C GLY A 259 2.19 6.88 -29.77
N LYS A 260 2.30 8.13 -30.24
CA LYS A 260 3.47 9.01 -30.00
C LYS A 260 4.08 8.74 -28.62
N ALA A 261 5.40 8.46 -28.56
CA ALA A 261 6.11 8.06 -27.33
C ALA A 261 5.65 8.90 -26.13
N ALA A 262 4.98 8.25 -25.18
CA ALA A 262 4.43 8.91 -24.01
C ALA A 262 5.57 9.46 -23.15
N LYS A 263 5.49 10.74 -22.77
CA LYS A 263 6.39 11.31 -21.78
C LYS A 263 6.17 10.58 -20.45
N THR A 264 7.23 10.06 -19.83
CA THR A 264 7.14 9.42 -18.51
C THR A 264 6.56 10.39 -17.49
N VAL A 265 5.54 9.95 -16.77
CA VAL A 265 4.89 10.67 -15.68
C VAL A 265 5.44 10.14 -14.36
N THR A 266 6.24 10.93 -13.67
CA THR A 266 6.71 10.60 -12.31
C THR A 266 5.77 11.22 -11.28
N THR A 267 5.18 10.41 -10.40
CA THR A 267 4.26 10.86 -9.35
C THR A 267 4.86 10.62 -7.96
N PHE A 268 4.58 11.52 -7.01
CA PHE A 268 5.00 11.36 -5.61
C PHE A 268 3.82 11.58 -4.67
N HIS A 269 3.50 10.60 -3.84
CA HIS A 269 2.31 10.61 -2.98
C HIS A 269 2.69 10.68 -1.50
N ILE A 270 2.27 11.72 -0.81
CA ILE A 270 2.49 11.96 0.63
C ILE A 270 1.17 11.70 1.37
N GLY A 271 1.16 10.76 2.32
CA GLY A 271 -0.06 10.46 3.06
C GLY A 271 0.04 9.28 4.02
N ASN A 272 -1.02 8.48 4.08
CA ASN A 272 -1.14 7.35 5.01
C ASN A 272 -1.67 6.09 4.32
N SER A 273 -2.25 5.15 5.06
CA SER A 273 -2.76 3.88 4.52
C SER A 273 -3.81 4.05 3.43
N LEU A 274 -4.54 5.17 3.40
CA LEU A 274 -5.53 5.46 2.35
C LEU A 274 -4.85 5.91 1.03
N THR A 275 -3.64 6.49 1.13
CA THR A 275 -2.75 6.69 -0.03
C THR A 275 -2.16 5.37 -0.49
N ASP A 276 -1.82 4.47 0.44
CA ASP A 276 -1.26 3.15 0.11
C ASP A 276 -2.21 2.29 -0.73
N THR A 277 -3.52 2.57 -0.66
CA THR A 277 -4.57 1.88 -1.41
C THR A 277 -4.34 1.92 -2.93
N VAL A 278 -3.73 2.99 -3.48
CA VAL A 278 -3.53 3.11 -4.94
C VAL A 278 -2.20 2.51 -5.43
N VAL A 279 -1.29 2.16 -4.52
CA VAL A 279 0.08 1.74 -4.83
C VAL A 279 0.15 0.56 -5.81
N PRO A 280 -0.58 -0.56 -5.61
CA PRO A 280 -0.47 -1.69 -6.54
C PRO A 280 -1.16 -1.45 -7.89
N TRP A 281 -1.77 -0.28 -8.10
CA TRP A 281 -2.66 -0.01 -9.23
C TRP A 281 -2.13 1.05 -10.21
N MET A 282 -1.44 2.07 -9.72
CA MET A 282 -1.11 3.25 -10.54
C MET A 282 -0.24 2.91 -11.76
N GLU A 283 0.88 2.22 -11.56
CA GLU A 283 1.78 1.84 -12.67
C GLU A 283 1.12 0.84 -13.62
N PRO A 284 0.45 -0.24 -13.14
CA PRO A 284 -0.20 -1.17 -14.05
C PRO A 284 -1.35 -0.55 -14.85
N ILE A 285 -2.18 0.32 -14.24
CA ILE A 285 -3.27 1.03 -14.94
C ILE A 285 -2.68 1.91 -16.05
N ALA A 286 -1.68 2.74 -15.72
CA ALA A 286 -1.01 3.59 -16.70
C ALA A 286 -0.39 2.76 -17.84
N ALA A 287 0.34 1.68 -17.51
CA ALA A 287 0.95 0.79 -18.50
C ALA A 287 -0.09 0.15 -19.43
N SER A 288 -1.25 -0.27 -18.90
CA SER A 288 -2.34 -0.83 -19.71
C SER A 288 -2.95 0.18 -20.69
N ALA A 289 -2.94 1.46 -20.32
CA ALA A 289 -3.32 2.58 -21.17
C ALA A 289 -2.29 2.92 -22.25
N GLY A 290 -1.10 2.32 -22.19
CA GLY A 290 0.04 2.68 -23.02
C GLY A 290 0.81 3.91 -22.53
N GLU A 291 0.58 4.33 -21.29
CA GLU A 291 1.32 5.40 -20.63
C GLU A 291 2.50 4.84 -19.82
N GLN A 292 3.50 5.67 -19.55
CA GLN A 292 4.60 5.33 -18.66
C GLN A 292 4.47 6.14 -17.36
N LEU A 293 4.33 5.45 -16.24
CA LEU A 293 4.27 6.04 -14.91
C LEU A 293 5.38 5.48 -14.04
N GLU A 294 6.03 6.35 -13.26
CA GLU A 294 6.94 5.99 -12.17
C GLU A 294 6.29 6.48 -10.86
N PHE A 295 5.96 5.54 -9.98
CA PHE A 295 5.23 5.84 -8.75
C PHE A 295 6.16 5.88 -7.54
N HIS A 296 6.14 7.01 -6.82
CA HIS A 296 6.82 7.19 -5.54
C HIS A 296 5.83 7.55 -4.44
N ARG A 297 6.19 7.23 -3.20
CA ARG A 297 5.40 7.62 -2.03
C ARG A 297 6.26 7.83 -0.80
N PHE A 298 5.73 8.62 0.12
CA PHE A 298 6.12 8.60 1.52
C PHE A 298 4.86 8.53 2.37
N THR A 299 4.69 7.43 3.09
CA THR A 299 3.49 7.22 3.91
C THR A 299 3.81 6.74 5.33
N ILE A 300 3.03 7.23 6.28
CA ILE A 300 3.00 6.75 7.67
C ILE A 300 1.53 6.44 8.00
N PRO A 301 1.22 5.25 8.52
CA PRO A 301 -0.14 4.86 8.90
C PRO A 301 -0.79 5.86 9.86
N GLY A 302 -2.02 6.28 9.56
CA GLY A 302 -2.77 7.25 10.37
C GLY A 302 -2.13 8.63 10.50
N ALA A 303 -1.06 8.93 9.76
CA ALA A 303 -0.34 10.18 9.91
C ALA A 303 -0.99 11.33 9.11
N PRO A 304 -1.14 12.51 9.74
CA PRO A 304 -1.40 13.77 9.03
C PRO A 304 -0.12 14.35 8.41
N THR A 305 -0.29 15.28 7.46
CA THR A 305 0.80 15.84 6.64
C THR A 305 1.93 16.49 7.46
N ASP A 306 1.60 17.15 8.56
CA ASP A 306 2.59 17.73 9.48
C ASP A 306 3.41 16.69 10.25
N TRP A 307 2.79 15.56 10.59
CA TRP A 307 3.51 14.44 11.20
C TRP A 307 4.53 13.87 10.23
N LEU A 308 4.13 13.64 8.98
CA LEU A 308 5.03 13.19 7.91
C LEU A 308 6.21 14.15 7.74
N TRP A 309 5.96 15.46 7.70
CA TRP A 309 7.01 16.47 7.57
C TRP A 309 8.02 16.43 8.73
N ASN A 310 7.53 16.26 9.95
CA ASN A 310 8.36 16.31 11.15
C ASN A 310 9.04 14.97 11.50
N HIS A 311 8.73 13.88 10.78
CA HIS A 311 9.31 12.55 11.04
C HIS A 311 9.96 11.92 9.79
N PRO A 312 10.92 12.60 9.13
CA PRO A 312 11.62 12.04 8.00
C PRO A 312 12.43 10.80 8.42
N GLY A 313 12.54 9.81 7.54
CA GLY A 313 13.23 8.55 7.80
C GLY A 313 12.40 7.51 8.56
N SER A 314 11.17 7.84 8.95
CA SER A 314 10.19 6.89 9.50
C SER A 314 9.15 6.50 8.45
N GLY A 315 8.37 5.44 8.66
CA GLY A 315 7.35 5.03 7.68
C GLY A 315 7.91 4.38 6.41
N PHE A 316 7.10 4.38 5.35
CA PHE A 316 7.30 3.59 4.14
C PHE A 316 7.62 4.42 2.91
N GLY A 317 8.28 3.80 1.94
CA GLY A 317 8.68 4.43 0.68
C GLY A 317 9.85 5.39 0.85
N ASP A 318 9.85 6.45 0.05
CA ASP A 318 10.89 7.46 -0.07
C ASP A 318 10.80 8.49 1.08
N ASN A 319 10.96 8.01 2.30
CA ASN A 319 10.69 8.74 3.56
C ASN A 319 11.70 9.84 3.93
N ARG A 320 12.69 10.12 3.07
CA ARG A 320 13.60 11.26 3.17
C ARG A 320 13.35 12.19 1.98
N VAL A 321 12.27 12.97 2.06
CA VAL A 321 11.68 13.68 0.91
C VAL A 321 12.64 14.63 0.18
N GLU A 322 13.55 15.32 0.86
CA GLU A 322 14.53 16.19 0.19
C GLU A 322 15.45 15.40 -0.76
N GLN A 323 15.94 14.24 -0.30
CA GLN A 323 16.78 13.35 -1.09
C GLN A 323 15.97 12.71 -2.22
N ALA A 324 14.76 12.26 -1.90
CA ALA A 324 13.88 11.64 -2.88
C ALA A 324 13.49 12.60 -4.00
N PHE A 325 13.13 13.84 -3.66
CA PHE A 325 12.77 14.86 -4.66
C PHE A 325 13.94 15.23 -5.57
N LEU A 326 15.19 15.16 -5.08
CA LEU A 326 16.38 15.30 -5.91
C LEU A 326 16.60 14.07 -6.82
N ILE A 327 16.47 12.85 -6.28
CA ILE A 327 16.72 11.60 -7.01
C ILE A 327 15.71 11.38 -8.14
N HIS A 328 14.43 11.67 -7.88
CA HIS A 328 13.33 11.41 -8.81
C HIS A 328 12.96 12.64 -9.66
N ALA A 329 13.79 13.69 -9.64
CA ALA A 329 13.56 14.87 -10.45
C ALA A 329 13.76 14.56 -11.96
N PRO A 330 12.91 15.11 -12.86
CA PRO A 330 11.75 15.94 -12.54
C PRO A 330 10.51 15.12 -12.17
N ILE A 331 9.95 15.37 -10.99
CA ILE A 331 8.64 14.87 -10.59
C ILE A 331 7.57 15.71 -11.31
N THR A 332 6.61 15.04 -11.94
CA THR A 332 5.56 15.71 -12.72
C THR A 332 4.33 16.04 -11.87
N HIS A 333 3.99 15.18 -10.91
CA HIS A 333 2.83 15.33 -10.03
C HIS A 333 3.19 15.01 -8.58
N ILE A 334 2.78 15.86 -7.63
CA ILE A 334 2.90 15.59 -6.19
C ILE A 334 1.53 15.66 -5.54
N PHE A 335 1.24 14.71 -4.66
CA PHE A 335 -0.02 14.58 -3.94
C PHE A 335 0.25 14.68 -2.45
N THR A 336 -0.49 15.52 -1.72
CA THR A 336 -0.67 15.35 -0.28
C THR A 336 -2.08 14.87 -0.01
N GLN A 337 -2.24 14.07 1.05
CA GLN A 337 -3.55 13.60 1.52
C GLN A 337 -3.94 14.37 2.80
N PRO A 338 -4.76 15.43 2.70
CA PRO A 338 -5.26 16.14 3.88
C PRO A 338 -5.98 15.22 4.86
N PHE A 339 -5.61 15.32 6.14
CA PHE A 339 -6.19 14.52 7.21
C PHE A 339 -6.56 15.41 8.40
N ALA A 340 -7.83 15.83 8.46
CA ALA A 340 -8.36 16.54 9.61
C ALA A 340 -8.50 15.61 10.82
N GLY A 341 -8.31 16.19 12.01
CA GLY A 341 -8.26 15.45 13.27
C GLY A 341 -6.98 15.75 14.05
N HIS A 342 -6.81 15.09 15.20
CA HIS A 342 -5.66 15.26 16.09
C HIS A 342 -5.32 16.73 16.42
N GLY A 343 -6.33 17.60 16.53
CA GLY A 343 -6.18 19.01 16.89
C GLY A 343 -5.74 19.96 15.78
N ARG A 344 -5.66 19.52 14.51
CA ARG A 344 -5.18 20.31 13.38
C ARG A 344 -6.30 21.07 12.67
N ASP A 345 -5.97 22.27 12.21
CA ASP A 345 -6.88 23.14 11.45
C ASP A 345 -6.47 23.25 9.97
N ILE A 346 -7.28 23.97 9.19
CA ILE A 346 -7.01 24.22 7.76
C ILE A 346 -5.67 24.93 7.53
N ALA A 347 -5.27 25.83 8.43
CA ALA A 347 -4.03 26.60 8.27
C ALA A 347 -2.80 25.69 8.43
N ASN A 348 -2.83 24.80 9.42
CA ASN A 348 -1.80 23.78 9.61
C ASN A 348 -1.68 22.88 8.37
N GLU A 349 -2.80 22.32 7.91
CA GLU A 349 -2.79 21.42 6.75
C GLU A 349 -2.29 22.12 5.47
N ALA A 350 -2.71 23.38 5.26
CA ALA A 350 -2.23 24.20 4.16
C ALA A 350 -0.72 24.46 4.23
N ASP A 351 -0.18 24.84 5.39
CA ASP A 351 1.25 25.10 5.55
C ASP A 351 2.08 23.85 5.26
N TYR A 352 1.73 22.71 5.84
CA TYR A 352 2.52 21.49 5.68
C TYR A 352 2.38 20.85 4.29
N SER A 353 1.19 20.91 3.66
CA SER A 353 1.07 20.55 2.24
C SER A 353 1.94 21.44 1.37
N ARG A 354 1.92 22.77 1.60
CA ARG A 354 2.74 23.73 0.86
C ARG A 354 4.24 23.48 1.05
N ARG A 355 4.69 23.11 2.24
CA ARG A 355 6.11 22.77 2.50
C ARG A 355 6.61 21.64 1.60
N PHE A 356 5.86 20.54 1.47
CA PHE A 356 6.20 19.47 0.53
C PHE A 356 6.23 19.96 -0.92
N TYR A 357 5.26 20.78 -1.32
CA TYR A 357 5.20 21.32 -2.67
C TYR A 357 6.37 22.26 -2.99
N ASP A 358 6.71 23.16 -2.06
CA ASP A 358 7.82 24.09 -2.21
C ASP A 358 9.17 23.36 -2.21
N GLU A 359 9.33 22.31 -1.40
CA GLU A 359 10.52 21.46 -1.41
C GLU A 359 10.70 20.73 -2.75
N ALA A 360 9.64 20.07 -3.24
CA ALA A 360 9.68 19.37 -4.53
C ALA A 360 9.98 20.33 -5.70
N ARG A 361 9.46 21.56 -5.63
CA ARG A 361 9.67 22.58 -6.66
C ARG A 361 11.11 23.07 -6.79
N LYS A 362 11.95 22.89 -5.77
CA LYS A 362 13.39 23.20 -5.89
C LYS A 362 14.05 22.38 -6.99
N TYR A 363 13.59 21.15 -7.22
CA TYR A 363 14.12 20.22 -8.22
C TYR A 363 13.17 20.00 -9.41
N SER A 364 11.87 20.30 -9.23
CA SER A 364 10.82 20.07 -10.21
C SER A 364 9.92 21.33 -10.35
N PRO A 365 10.40 22.43 -10.95
CA PRO A 365 9.69 23.71 -10.95
C PRO A 365 8.32 23.68 -11.65
N ASP A 366 8.14 22.76 -12.61
CA ASP A 366 6.91 22.56 -13.38
C ASP A 366 5.91 21.56 -12.76
N ILE A 367 6.16 21.09 -11.53
CA ILE A 367 5.32 20.08 -10.87
C ILE A 367 3.86 20.54 -10.71
N GLN A 368 2.90 19.63 -10.91
CA GLN A 368 1.50 19.85 -10.58
C GLN A 368 1.20 19.28 -9.18
N ALA A 369 0.80 20.15 -8.25
CA ALA A 369 0.41 19.76 -6.90
C ALA A 369 -1.08 19.38 -6.80
N TRP A 370 -1.40 18.41 -5.94
CA TRP A 370 -2.74 17.84 -5.75
C TRP A 370 -3.06 17.57 -4.28
N LEU A 371 -4.28 17.90 -3.85
CA LEU A 371 -4.86 17.39 -2.62
C LEU A 371 -5.69 16.14 -2.93
N TYR A 372 -5.35 15.02 -2.32
CA TYR A 372 -6.09 13.76 -2.44
C TYR A 372 -7.16 13.67 -1.34
N VAL A 373 -8.43 13.73 -1.74
CA VAL A 373 -9.57 13.72 -0.81
C VAL A 373 -9.99 12.29 -0.50
N GLN A 374 -9.94 11.93 0.76
CA GLN A 374 -10.42 10.66 1.27
C GLN A 374 -11.96 10.60 1.39
N TRP A 375 -12.45 9.54 2.01
CA TRP A 375 -13.86 9.22 2.21
C TRP A 375 -14.17 8.97 3.70
N PRO A 376 -15.45 9.01 4.10
CA PRO A 376 -15.89 8.71 5.47
C PRO A 376 -15.69 7.24 5.81
N ASP A 377 -15.50 6.96 7.10
CA ASP A 377 -15.58 5.59 7.60
C ASP A 377 -17.03 5.09 7.53
N LYS A 378 -17.20 3.76 7.46
CA LYS A 378 -18.51 3.09 7.35
C LYS A 378 -19.47 3.45 8.48
N SER A 379 -18.95 3.71 9.68
CA SER A 379 -19.71 4.01 10.89
C SER A 379 -20.00 5.50 11.09
N LEU A 380 -19.50 6.37 10.21
CA LEU A 380 -19.60 7.83 10.34
C LEU A 380 -19.03 8.33 11.67
N SER A 381 -17.95 7.70 12.13
CA SER A 381 -17.31 8.02 13.40
C SER A 381 -16.34 9.20 13.30
N ASP A 382 -15.89 9.54 12.11
CA ASP A 382 -14.98 10.64 11.86
C ASP A 382 -15.65 12.02 12.09
N SER A 383 -14.82 13.02 12.37
CA SER A 383 -15.31 14.37 12.69
C SER A 383 -15.93 15.10 11.49
N TRP A 384 -15.58 14.75 10.25
CA TRP A 384 -16.26 15.31 9.07
C TRP A 384 -17.69 14.81 8.99
N SER A 385 -17.91 13.53 9.28
CA SER A 385 -19.23 12.91 9.27
C SER A 385 -20.08 13.35 10.46
N LYS A 386 -19.49 13.46 11.66
CA LYS A 386 -20.22 13.87 12.87
C LYS A 386 -20.65 15.33 12.86
N GLY A 387 -19.91 16.21 12.18
CA GLY A 387 -20.14 17.66 12.27
C GLY A 387 -20.02 18.17 13.71
N ASP A 388 -19.15 17.56 14.50
CA ASP A 388 -18.95 17.82 15.93
C ASP A 388 -18.17 19.12 16.23
N GLY A 389 -17.78 19.85 15.18
CA GLY A 389 -17.01 21.09 15.30
C GLY A 389 -15.51 20.88 15.53
N ALA A 390 -15.00 19.64 15.49
CA ALA A 390 -13.58 19.37 15.68
C ALA A 390 -12.71 19.87 14.50
N ILE A 391 -13.29 20.06 13.32
CA ILE A 391 -12.60 20.60 12.14
C ILE A 391 -12.52 22.12 12.23
N LYS A 392 -11.47 22.59 12.90
CA LYS A 392 -11.22 24.02 13.09
C LYS A 392 -10.99 24.74 11.77
N GLY A 393 -11.63 25.91 11.63
CA GLY A 393 -11.55 26.75 10.44
C GLY A 393 -12.55 26.40 9.33
N LEU A 394 -13.28 25.29 9.45
CA LEU A 394 -14.31 24.90 8.48
C LEU A 394 -15.70 25.24 9.01
N ALA A 395 -16.31 26.30 8.47
CA ALA A 395 -17.68 26.67 8.84
C ALA A 395 -18.70 25.73 8.18
N GLY A 396 -19.83 25.48 8.85
CA GLY A 396 -21.02 24.84 8.27
C GLY A 396 -20.87 23.35 7.94
N VAL A 397 -20.04 22.62 8.68
CA VAL A 397 -19.99 21.14 8.65
C VAL A 397 -21.25 20.62 9.34
N ALA A 398 -22.14 19.99 8.58
CA ALA A 398 -23.37 19.42 9.13
C ALA A 398 -23.19 17.91 9.37
N PRO A 399 -23.79 17.34 10.43
CA PRO A 399 -23.78 15.89 10.65
C PRO A 399 -24.41 15.14 9.47
N ALA A 400 -23.70 14.15 8.95
CA ALA A 400 -24.18 13.29 7.89
C ALA A 400 -25.06 12.16 8.45
N ARG A 401 -26.23 11.94 7.83
CA ARG A 401 -27.13 10.82 8.19
C ARG A 401 -26.91 9.57 7.34
N LYS A 402 -26.27 9.73 6.19
CA LYS A 402 -25.91 8.67 5.24
C LYS A 402 -24.47 8.85 4.83
N TRP A 403 -23.81 7.75 4.46
CA TRP A 403 -22.40 7.72 4.12
C TRP A 403 -22.05 8.67 2.97
N GLU A 404 -22.81 8.63 1.88
CA GLU A 404 -22.64 9.56 0.76
C GLU A 404 -22.87 11.04 1.14
N GLY A 405 -23.67 11.28 2.19
CA GLY A 405 -23.97 12.62 2.70
C GLY A 405 -22.80 13.27 3.44
N ALA A 406 -21.77 12.52 3.84
CA ALA A 406 -20.56 13.05 4.45
C ALA A 406 -19.53 13.54 3.42
N ILE A 407 -19.56 13.04 2.18
CA ILE A 407 -18.59 13.42 1.12
C ILE A 407 -18.44 14.94 0.93
N PRO A 408 -19.52 15.74 0.93
CA PRO A 408 -19.39 17.20 0.81
C PRO A 408 -18.53 17.82 1.91
N ASN A 409 -18.51 17.27 3.13
CA ASN A 409 -17.68 17.80 4.22
C ASN A 409 -16.19 17.56 3.98
N PHE A 410 -15.82 16.39 3.44
CA PHE A 410 -14.45 16.08 3.04
C PHE A 410 -13.97 16.98 1.90
N LEU A 411 -14.80 17.19 0.88
CA LEU A 411 -14.48 18.09 -0.22
C LEU A 411 -14.32 19.54 0.26
N ARG A 412 -15.25 20.05 1.07
CA ARG A 412 -15.17 21.42 1.60
C ARG A 412 -13.91 21.65 2.41
N TYR A 413 -13.47 20.64 3.17
CA TYR A 413 -12.20 20.71 3.87
C TYR A 413 -11.02 20.86 2.89
N ALA A 414 -10.92 19.99 1.88
CA ALA A 414 -9.85 20.05 0.88
C ALA A 414 -9.89 21.34 0.05
N GLU A 415 -11.07 21.82 -0.34
CA GLU A 415 -11.26 23.08 -1.05
C GLU A 415 -10.84 24.28 -0.19
N ALA A 416 -11.10 24.25 1.11
CA ALA A 416 -10.66 25.31 2.01
C ALA A 416 -9.13 25.29 2.25
N VAL A 417 -8.53 24.10 2.33
CA VAL A 417 -7.05 23.94 2.34
C VAL A 417 -6.45 24.47 1.04
N GLN A 418 -7.01 24.09 -0.10
CA GLN A 418 -6.59 24.54 -1.42
C GLN A 418 -6.65 26.08 -1.52
N ALA A 419 -7.79 26.68 -1.16
CA ALA A 419 -7.98 28.12 -1.17
C ALA A 419 -7.00 28.84 -0.24
N ARG A 420 -6.69 28.23 0.92
CA ARG A 420 -5.70 28.77 1.86
C ARG A 420 -4.29 28.77 1.28
N ILE A 421 -3.84 27.65 0.70
CA ILE A 421 -2.52 27.54 0.04
C ILE A 421 -2.37 28.62 -1.04
N GLN A 422 -3.42 28.85 -1.82
CA GLN A 422 -3.42 29.82 -2.91
C GLN A 422 -3.43 31.27 -2.38
N LYS A 423 -4.22 31.55 -1.35
CA LYS A 423 -4.25 32.85 -0.68
C LYS A 423 -2.90 33.23 -0.06
N GLU A 424 -2.14 32.24 0.42
CA GLU A 424 -0.80 32.42 1.00
C GLU A 424 0.32 32.55 -0.04
N GLY A 425 -0.01 32.60 -1.34
CA GLY A 425 0.95 32.94 -2.38
C GLY A 425 1.83 31.78 -2.84
N TYR A 426 1.32 30.54 -2.83
CA TYR A 426 2.02 29.41 -3.43
C TYR A 426 2.43 29.72 -4.88
N ALA A 427 3.73 29.69 -5.16
CA ALA A 427 4.30 30.15 -6.43
C ALA A 427 4.26 29.10 -7.56
N GLY A 428 3.73 27.90 -7.28
CA GLY A 428 3.58 26.84 -8.29
C GLY A 428 2.31 26.97 -9.12
N LYS A 429 2.04 25.94 -9.94
CA LYS A 429 0.75 25.80 -10.61
C LYS A 429 -0.37 25.73 -9.57
N SER A 430 -1.57 26.22 -9.89
CA SER A 430 -2.72 26.11 -8.98
C SER A 430 -2.90 24.66 -8.51
N VAL A 431 -2.91 24.47 -7.19
CA VAL A 431 -3.11 23.16 -6.54
C VAL A 431 -4.47 22.61 -6.98
N ARG A 432 -4.50 21.36 -7.44
CA ARG A 432 -5.71 20.65 -7.88
C ARG A 432 -6.21 19.70 -6.80
N ILE A 433 -7.36 19.09 -7.01
CA ILE A 433 -7.98 18.19 -6.04
C ILE A 433 -8.37 16.89 -6.75
N VAL A 434 -8.08 15.73 -6.12
CA VAL A 434 -8.51 14.39 -6.56
C VAL A 434 -9.79 14.01 -5.79
N PRO A 435 -10.97 14.01 -6.43
CA PRO A 435 -12.27 13.84 -5.77
C PRO A 435 -12.68 12.35 -5.63
N ALA A 436 -11.81 11.50 -5.06
CA ALA A 436 -12.06 10.06 -5.00
C ALA A 436 -13.33 9.67 -4.24
N GLY A 437 -13.63 10.36 -3.12
CA GLY A 437 -14.85 10.13 -2.35
C GLY A 437 -16.15 10.34 -3.14
N VAL A 438 -16.15 11.24 -4.14
CA VAL A 438 -17.33 11.47 -5.01
C VAL A 438 -17.62 10.27 -5.90
N ALA A 439 -16.56 9.68 -6.48
CA ALA A 439 -16.69 8.49 -7.29
C ALA A 439 -17.24 7.32 -6.46
N LEU A 440 -16.74 7.14 -5.24
CA LEU A 440 -17.24 6.10 -4.32
C LEU A 440 -18.72 6.32 -3.94
N ALA A 441 -19.14 7.54 -3.63
CA ALA A 441 -20.54 7.82 -3.33
C ALA A 441 -21.47 7.63 -4.54
N THR A 442 -20.98 7.95 -5.73
CA THR A 442 -21.70 7.70 -6.99
C THR A 442 -21.85 6.20 -7.22
N LEU A 443 -20.77 5.42 -7.06
CA LEU A 443 -20.83 3.97 -7.16
C LEU A 443 -21.80 3.37 -6.14
N LYS A 444 -21.75 3.82 -4.89
CA LYS A 444 -22.70 3.40 -3.84
C LYS A 444 -24.15 3.61 -4.29
N THR A 445 -24.45 4.82 -4.78
CA THR A 445 -25.79 5.18 -5.26
C THR A 445 -26.22 4.30 -6.43
N GLU A 446 -25.31 3.97 -7.35
CA GLU A 446 -25.62 3.09 -8.48
C GLU A 446 -25.81 1.62 -8.08
N ILE A 447 -25.02 1.11 -7.13
CA ILE A 447 -25.19 -0.24 -6.56
C ILE A 447 -26.55 -0.36 -5.87
N GLU A 448 -26.91 0.60 -5.01
CA GLU A 448 -28.19 0.59 -4.29
C GLU A 448 -29.40 0.74 -5.23
N ALA A 449 -29.20 1.38 -6.39
CA ALA A 449 -30.20 1.47 -7.44
C ALA A 449 -30.25 0.24 -8.37
N GLY A 450 -29.45 -0.80 -8.12
CA GLY A 450 -29.39 -2.02 -8.94
C GLY A 450 -28.77 -1.80 -10.32
N LYS A 451 -27.99 -0.73 -10.53
CA LYS A 451 -27.39 -0.37 -11.82
C LYS A 451 -26.03 -1.02 -12.06
N VAL A 452 -25.48 -1.73 -11.07
CA VAL A 452 -24.20 -2.44 -11.16
C VAL A 452 -24.46 -3.94 -11.07
N PRO A 453 -24.49 -4.67 -12.20
CA PRO A 453 -24.89 -6.08 -12.22
C PRO A 453 -24.06 -6.93 -11.25
N GLY A 454 -24.72 -7.75 -10.44
CA GLY A 454 -24.06 -8.66 -9.50
C GLY A 454 -23.49 -8.01 -8.22
N MET A 455 -23.66 -6.69 -8.03
CA MET A 455 -23.30 -6.01 -6.79
C MET A 455 -24.54 -5.45 -6.10
N ASN A 456 -24.77 -5.87 -4.85
CA ASN A 456 -25.94 -5.45 -4.07
C ASN A 456 -25.60 -4.82 -2.70
N ASP A 457 -24.33 -4.86 -2.29
CA ASP A 457 -23.86 -4.31 -1.02
C ASP A 457 -22.55 -3.55 -1.24
N PHE A 458 -22.63 -2.22 -1.27
CA PHE A 458 -21.48 -1.36 -1.53
C PHE A 458 -20.34 -1.59 -0.53
N PHE A 459 -20.63 -1.72 0.76
CA PHE A 459 -19.58 -1.83 1.77
C PHE A 459 -18.89 -3.18 1.69
N LYS A 460 -19.64 -4.28 1.50
CA LYS A 460 -19.06 -5.61 1.31
C LYS A 460 -18.20 -5.69 0.05
N GLU A 461 -18.62 -5.03 -1.03
CA GLU A 461 -17.90 -5.11 -2.30
C GLU A 461 -16.69 -4.18 -2.35
N CYS A 462 -16.77 -2.99 -1.76
CA CYS A 462 -15.76 -1.93 -1.96
C CYS A 462 -14.83 -1.70 -0.76
N PHE A 463 -15.09 -2.30 0.41
CA PHE A 463 -14.28 -2.11 1.61
C PHE A 463 -13.80 -3.45 2.19
N SER A 464 -12.58 -3.45 2.73
CA SER A 464 -12.01 -4.61 3.46
C SER A 464 -12.28 -4.52 4.96
N ASP A 465 -12.42 -3.29 5.48
CA ASP A 465 -12.80 -3.00 6.87
C ASP A 465 -13.70 -1.74 6.91
N ASP A 466 -13.76 -1.02 8.02
CA ASP A 466 -14.60 0.17 8.14
C ASP A 466 -14.07 1.39 7.35
N LEU A 467 -12.82 1.38 6.89
CA LEU A 467 -12.18 2.54 6.25
C LEU A 467 -11.38 2.18 4.98
N HIS A 468 -10.65 1.08 4.97
CA HIS A 468 -9.78 0.66 3.87
C HIS A 468 -10.57 -0.05 2.76
N LEU A 469 -10.16 0.20 1.53
CA LEU A 469 -10.85 -0.31 0.35
C LEU A 469 -10.47 -1.75 0.04
N SER A 470 -11.45 -2.51 -0.45
CA SER A 470 -11.19 -3.78 -1.14
C SER A 470 -10.48 -3.52 -2.48
N PRO A 471 -9.99 -4.57 -3.19
CA PRO A 471 -9.46 -4.41 -4.54
C PRO A 471 -10.40 -3.69 -5.51
N LYS A 472 -11.72 -3.87 -5.42
CA LYS A 472 -12.71 -3.17 -6.25
C LYS A 472 -12.76 -1.68 -5.95
N GLY A 473 -12.85 -1.32 -4.67
CA GLY A 473 -12.87 0.08 -4.24
C GLY A 473 -11.56 0.79 -4.61
N ALA A 474 -10.43 0.13 -4.33
CA ALA A 474 -9.10 0.62 -4.65
C ALA A 474 -8.94 0.90 -6.15
N TYR A 475 -9.40 -0.03 -6.99
CA TYR A 475 -9.41 0.14 -8.44
C TYR A 475 -10.16 1.41 -8.87
N LEU A 476 -11.38 1.65 -8.35
CA LEU A 476 -12.14 2.87 -8.69
C LEU A 476 -11.34 4.14 -8.34
N VAL A 477 -10.76 4.19 -7.14
CA VAL A 477 -9.97 5.35 -6.70
C VAL A 477 -8.72 5.55 -7.57
N SER A 478 -8.09 4.47 -8.00
CA SER A 478 -6.96 4.54 -8.93
C SER A 478 -7.36 5.00 -10.34
N LEU A 479 -8.57 4.67 -10.80
CA LEU A 479 -9.11 5.23 -12.07
C LEU A 479 -9.35 6.75 -11.98
N VAL A 480 -9.78 7.25 -10.81
CA VAL A 480 -9.91 8.69 -10.57
C VAL A 480 -8.52 9.36 -10.64
N HIS A 481 -7.51 8.78 -9.99
CA HIS A 481 -6.13 9.29 -10.09
C HIS A 481 -5.60 9.29 -11.52
N TYR A 482 -5.77 8.18 -12.25
CA TYR A 482 -5.40 8.09 -13.67
C TYR A 482 -6.05 9.23 -14.49
N SER A 483 -7.35 9.44 -14.30
CA SER A 483 -8.10 10.48 -15.02
C SER A 483 -7.61 11.89 -14.67
N CYS A 484 -7.27 12.15 -13.40
CA CYS A 484 -6.70 13.42 -12.94
C CYS A 484 -5.31 13.67 -13.55
N ILE A 485 -4.43 12.66 -13.54
CA ILE A 485 -3.04 12.77 -14.01
C ILE A 485 -3.00 12.96 -15.52
N TYR A 486 -3.73 12.14 -16.27
CA TYR A 486 -3.63 12.10 -17.73
C TYR A 486 -4.67 12.98 -18.43
N GLY A 487 -5.73 13.41 -17.74
CA GLY A 487 -6.86 14.11 -18.36
C GLY A 487 -7.58 13.27 -19.41
N LYS A 488 -7.58 11.95 -19.26
CA LYS A 488 -8.12 10.97 -20.20
C LYS A 488 -9.17 10.10 -19.54
N SER A 489 -10.15 9.66 -20.32
CA SER A 489 -11.11 8.66 -19.86
C SER A 489 -10.43 7.29 -19.71
N PRO A 490 -10.64 6.58 -18.59
CA PRO A 490 -10.19 5.20 -18.41
C PRO A 490 -11.13 4.18 -19.06
N VAL A 491 -12.30 4.59 -19.57
CA VAL A 491 -13.28 3.68 -20.17
C VAL A 491 -12.67 3.02 -21.42
N ASP A 492 -12.62 1.68 -21.41
CA ASP A 492 -12.10 0.85 -22.50
C ASP A 492 -10.63 1.12 -22.90
N THR A 493 -9.92 1.94 -22.12
CA THR A 493 -8.52 2.30 -22.36
C THR A 493 -7.57 1.66 -21.36
N VAL A 494 -8.05 1.31 -20.17
CA VAL A 494 -7.26 0.69 -19.10
C VAL A 494 -7.81 -0.69 -18.73
N SER A 495 -6.95 -1.57 -18.25
CA SER A 495 -7.33 -2.92 -17.85
C SER A 495 -7.88 -2.97 -16.43
N ALA A 496 -8.82 -3.90 -16.20
CA ALA A 496 -9.47 -4.13 -14.91
C ALA A 496 -8.55 -4.71 -13.82
N LEU A 497 -7.33 -5.15 -14.15
CA LEU A 497 -6.22 -5.52 -13.23
C LEU A 497 -6.63 -6.07 -11.86
N GLN A 498 -6.78 -7.36 -11.61
CA GLN A 498 -7.04 -7.90 -10.24
C GLN A 498 -8.24 -7.30 -9.46
N SER A 499 -9.06 -6.43 -10.07
CA SER A 499 -10.21 -5.82 -9.41
C SER A 499 -11.31 -6.84 -9.11
N GLY A 500 -11.29 -8.01 -9.76
CA GLY A 500 -12.38 -8.98 -9.67
C GLY A 500 -13.69 -8.46 -10.27
N LEU A 501 -13.62 -7.44 -11.14
CA LEU A 501 -14.77 -6.87 -11.85
C LEU A 501 -15.03 -7.61 -13.16
N THR A 502 -16.30 -7.77 -13.51
CA THR A 502 -16.70 -8.17 -14.87
C THR A 502 -16.44 -7.04 -15.87
N PRO A 503 -16.32 -7.32 -17.19
CA PRO A 503 -16.12 -6.27 -18.19
C PRO A 503 -17.19 -5.17 -18.21
N GLU A 504 -18.44 -5.50 -17.84
CA GLU A 504 -19.51 -4.51 -17.70
C GLU A 504 -19.31 -3.63 -16.46
N GLN A 505 -18.99 -4.23 -15.31
CA GLN A 505 -18.66 -3.49 -14.10
C GLN A 505 -17.42 -2.60 -14.31
N THR A 506 -16.39 -3.07 -15.00
CA THR A 506 -15.19 -2.28 -15.32
C THR A 506 -15.56 -1.02 -16.12
N ARG A 507 -16.44 -1.13 -17.12
CA ARG A 507 -16.93 0.04 -17.88
C ARG A 507 -17.72 1.01 -17.01
N ILE A 508 -18.55 0.51 -16.09
CA ILE A 508 -19.29 1.34 -15.14
C ILE A 508 -18.32 2.10 -14.22
N PHE A 509 -17.32 1.42 -13.65
CA PHE A 509 -16.31 2.04 -12.78
C PHE A 509 -15.51 3.09 -13.54
N GLY A 510 -15.10 2.79 -14.78
CA GLY A 510 -14.42 3.75 -15.65
C GLY A 510 -15.26 4.98 -15.96
N ARG A 511 -16.56 4.79 -16.24
CA ARG A 511 -17.49 5.91 -16.48
C ARG A 511 -17.61 6.79 -15.25
N ILE A 512 -17.85 6.19 -14.07
CA ILE A 512 -17.98 6.93 -12.81
C ILE A 512 -16.71 7.73 -12.52
N ALA A 513 -15.53 7.13 -12.67
CA ALA A 513 -14.26 7.83 -12.49
C ALA A 513 -14.10 9.01 -13.45
N TRP A 514 -14.42 8.81 -14.74
CA TRP A 514 -14.31 9.85 -15.75
C TRP A 514 -15.28 11.00 -15.52
N ASP A 515 -16.57 10.69 -15.31
CA ASP A 515 -17.60 11.69 -15.07
C ASP A 515 -17.27 12.52 -13.83
N THR A 516 -16.83 11.87 -12.75
CA THR A 516 -16.40 12.53 -11.52
C THR A 516 -15.27 13.54 -11.78
N VAL A 517 -14.22 13.14 -12.50
CA VAL A 517 -13.06 14.02 -12.77
C VAL A 517 -13.40 15.12 -13.77
N ARG A 518 -14.19 14.81 -14.81
CA ARG A 518 -14.63 15.79 -15.82
C ARG A 518 -15.48 16.89 -15.20
N ASP A 519 -16.36 16.53 -14.28
CA ASP A 519 -17.38 17.46 -13.77
C ASP A 519 -16.93 18.19 -12.50
N TYR A 520 -15.86 17.74 -11.84
CA TYR A 520 -15.32 18.39 -10.64
C TYR A 520 -14.36 19.55 -10.99
N PRO A 521 -14.69 20.83 -10.69
CA PRO A 521 -13.96 21.99 -11.20
C PRO A 521 -12.48 22.03 -10.83
N PHE A 522 -12.13 21.59 -9.61
CA PHE A 522 -10.76 21.63 -9.10
C PHE A 522 -9.89 20.45 -9.56
N ALA A 523 -10.44 19.48 -10.30
CA ALA A 523 -9.64 18.41 -10.91
C ALA A 523 -8.80 18.92 -12.11
N GLY A 524 -9.18 20.05 -12.70
CA GLY A 524 -8.40 20.71 -13.75
C GLY A 524 -8.41 20.03 -15.12
N VAL A 525 -9.33 19.08 -15.35
CA VAL A 525 -9.56 18.43 -16.65
C VAL A 525 -10.61 19.22 -17.42
N LYS A 526 -10.28 19.66 -18.64
CA LYS A 526 -11.21 20.40 -19.52
C LYS A 526 -11.78 19.47 -20.58
N ASP A 527 -13.10 19.47 -20.71
CA ASP A 527 -13.80 18.74 -21.75
C ASP A 527 -13.52 19.37 -23.13
N SER A 528 -12.90 18.62 -24.03
CA SER A 528 -12.66 19.07 -25.40
C SER A 528 -13.97 19.25 -26.19
N ALA A 529 -15.07 18.59 -25.77
CA ALA A 529 -16.38 18.71 -26.39
C ALA A 529 -17.12 20.02 -26.03
N LYS A 530 -16.92 20.58 -24.83
CA LYS A 530 -17.53 21.86 -24.42
C LYS A 530 -17.03 23.06 -25.22
N ASN A 531 -15.80 23.01 -25.75
CA ASN A 531 -15.23 24.09 -26.56
C ASN A 531 -15.76 24.14 -28.00
N ALA A 532 -16.26 23.03 -28.54
CA ALA A 532 -16.88 23.02 -29.87
C ALA A 532 -18.23 23.76 -29.87
N GLY A 533 -19.00 23.67 -28.78
CA GLY A 533 -20.27 24.38 -28.61
C GLY A 533 -20.14 25.86 -28.25
N ALA A 534 -19.07 26.24 -27.54
CA ALA A 534 -18.81 27.64 -27.17
C ALA A 534 -18.30 28.46 -28.37
N ASN A 535 -17.42 27.91 -29.21
CA ASN A 535 -16.95 28.59 -30.42
C ASN A 535 -18.02 28.70 -31.53
N ALA A 536 -19.07 27.87 -31.50
CA ALA A 536 -20.19 27.99 -32.42
C ALA A 536 -21.18 29.12 -32.03
N LYS A 537 -21.20 29.55 -30.76
CA LYS A 537 -22.07 30.63 -30.27
C LYS A 537 -21.46 32.04 -30.32
N VAL A 538 -20.18 32.16 -30.69
CA VAL A 538 -19.48 33.46 -30.88
C VAL A 538 -19.36 33.82 -32.37
N LYS A 539 -19.92 33.01 -33.28
CA LYS A 539 -19.97 33.28 -34.73
C LYS A 539 -21.39 33.22 -35.30
N ARG A 540 -22.36 33.81 -34.62
CA ARG A 540 -23.65 34.20 -35.23
C ARG A 540 -24.04 35.59 -34.79
#